data_AF-A0A969RKL3-F1
#
_entry.id   AF-A0A969RKL3-F1
#
_cell.length_a   1.000
_cell.length_b   1.000
_cell.length_c   1.000
_cell.angle_alpha   90.00
_cell.angle_beta   90.00
_cell.angle_gamma   90.00
#
_symmetry.space_group_name_H-M   'P 1'
#
loop_
_entity.id
_entity.type
_entity.pdbx_description
1 polymer ?
#
loop_
_entity_poly.entity_id
_entity_poly.type
_entity_poly.pdbx_seq_one_letter_code
_entity_poly.pdbx_strand_id
1 'polypeptide(L)'
;MRVRIENQVLFLHEDDVPHYKKKGSIVRNTYFWALRSIAGRANLGQEWEYESEVWLALQRILISFAESGYLGLSETILEFPIDQGEIPSVFRYVSTWQQPEPIDFSSY
;
A
#
# COMPACT_ATOMS: atom_id res chain seq x y z
N MET A 1 1.03 4.63 1.99
CA MET A 1 -0.08 3.91 1.33
C MET A 1 -1.14 3.51 2.33
N ARG A 2 -2.30 4.16 2.36
CA ARG A 2 -3.37 3.84 3.33
C ARG A 2 -3.97 2.47 3.06
N VAL A 3 -4.15 1.70 4.13
CA VAL A 3 -4.76 0.37 4.05
C VAL A 3 -5.84 0.17 5.11
N ARG A 4 -6.70 -0.82 4.90
CA ARG A 4 -7.56 -1.44 5.91
C ARG A 4 -7.56 -2.95 5.71
N ILE A 5 -7.86 -3.70 6.76
CA ILE A 5 -8.07 -5.15 6.67
C ILE A 5 -9.50 -5.49 7.04
N GLU A 6 -10.15 -6.28 6.20
CA GLU A 6 -11.48 -6.83 6.46
C GLU A 6 -11.51 -8.27 5.93
N ASN A 7 -12.02 -9.21 6.73
CA ASN A 7 -12.15 -10.62 6.33
C ASN A 7 -10.87 -11.25 5.74
N GLN A 8 -9.70 -10.96 6.35
CA GLN A 8 -8.38 -11.43 5.87
C GLN A 8 -8.00 -10.94 4.46
N VAL A 9 -8.62 -9.86 4.00
CA VAL A 9 -8.27 -9.14 2.78
C VAL A 9 -7.72 -7.77 3.17
N LEU A 10 -6.56 -7.42 2.64
CA LEU A 10 -6.00 -6.09 2.73
C LEU A 10 -6.50 -5.26 1.55
N PHE A 11 -7.12 -4.12 1.87
CA PHE A 11 -7.57 -3.13 0.89
C PHE A 11 -6.58 -1.98 0.89
N LEU A 12 -6.01 -1.68 -0.28
CA LEU A 12 -5.17 -0.52 -0.53
C LEU A 12 -6.05 0.60 -1.08
N HIS A 13 -6.00 1.77 -0.44
CA HIS A 13 -6.81 2.94 -0.81
C HIS A 13 -6.59 3.34 -2.28
N GLU A 14 -7.65 3.75 -2.97
CA GLU A 14 -7.64 4.03 -4.41
C GLU A 14 -6.62 5.11 -4.84
N ASP A 15 -6.42 6.15 -4.03
CA ASP A 15 -5.40 7.19 -4.31
C ASP A 15 -3.95 6.70 -4.13
N ASP A 16 -3.74 5.64 -3.36
CA ASP A 16 -2.43 5.11 -3.00
C ASP A 16 -1.99 3.97 -3.94
N VAL A 17 -2.85 3.55 -4.86
CA VAL A 17 -2.51 2.52 -5.84
C VAL A 17 -1.47 3.05 -6.85
N PRO A 18 -0.52 2.21 -7.30
CA PRO A 18 0.45 2.62 -8.30
C PRO A 18 -0.25 2.97 -9.62
N HIS A 19 0.34 3.90 -10.37
CA HIS A 19 -0.20 4.34 -11.66
C HIS A 19 0.71 3.91 -12.81
N TYR A 20 0.15 3.23 -13.80
CA TYR A 20 0.85 2.94 -15.05
C TYR A 20 0.96 4.19 -15.93
N LYS A 21 2.15 4.45 -16.46
CA LYS A 21 2.40 5.54 -17.42
C LYS A 21 3.15 5.00 -18.64
N LYS A 22 2.51 5.04 -19.83
CA LYS A 22 3.05 4.48 -21.10
C LYS A 22 4.44 5.00 -21.48
N LYS A 23 4.76 6.25 -21.15
CA LYS A 23 6.08 6.88 -21.35
C LYS A 23 6.76 7.24 -20.01
N GLY A 24 6.41 6.53 -18.95
CA GLY A 24 6.90 6.77 -17.59
C GLY A 24 8.16 5.97 -17.22
N SER A 25 8.54 6.06 -15.95
CA SER A 25 9.66 5.29 -15.40
C SER A 25 9.43 3.78 -15.55
N ILE A 26 10.45 3.08 -16.06
CA ILE A 26 10.45 1.62 -16.15
C ILE A 26 10.23 1.01 -14.77
N VAL A 27 10.91 1.50 -13.74
CA VAL A 27 10.81 0.96 -12.37
C VAL A 27 9.40 1.13 -11.81
N ARG A 28 8.77 2.31 -11.97
CA ARG A 28 7.39 2.53 -11.52
C ARG A 28 6.37 1.67 -12.26
N ASN A 29 6.58 1.45 -13.57
CA ASN A 29 5.73 0.56 -14.34
C ASN A 29 5.94 -0.92 -13.95
N THR A 30 7.17 -1.33 -13.64
CA THR A 30 7.45 -2.67 -13.11
C THR A 30 6.82 -2.84 -11.74
N TYR A 31 6.88 -1.83 -10.87
CA TYR A 31 6.22 -1.81 -9.57
C TYR A 31 4.71 -2.01 -9.69
N PHE A 32 4.09 -1.22 -10.57
CA PHE A 32 2.67 -1.36 -10.91
C PHE A 32 2.30 -2.79 -11.30
N TRP A 33 3.06 -3.40 -12.22
CA TRP A 33 2.77 -4.76 -12.69
C TRP A 33 3.04 -5.83 -11.63
N ALA A 34 4.09 -5.66 -10.82
CA ALA A 34 4.39 -6.58 -9.72
C ALA A 34 3.23 -6.63 -8.72
N LEU A 35 2.77 -5.48 -8.23
CA LEU A 35 1.64 -5.39 -7.33
C LEU A 35 0.35 -5.93 -7.97
N ARG A 36 0.07 -5.53 -9.22
CA ARG A 36 -1.16 -5.94 -9.92
C ARG A 36 -1.22 -7.45 -10.15
N SER A 37 -0.06 -8.10 -10.35
CA SER A 37 0.01 -9.53 -10.66
C SER A 37 -0.38 -10.45 -9.50
N ILE A 38 -0.33 -9.95 -8.26
CA ILE A 38 -0.68 -10.69 -7.05
C ILE A 38 -1.98 -10.23 -6.40
N ALA A 39 -2.63 -9.19 -6.93
CA ALA A 39 -3.88 -8.68 -6.38
C ALA A 39 -5.05 -9.57 -6.79
N GLY A 40 -5.93 -9.89 -5.84
CA GLY A 40 -7.22 -10.54 -6.12
C GLY A 40 -8.13 -9.63 -6.96
N ARG A 41 -8.07 -8.33 -6.69
CA ARG A 41 -8.77 -7.29 -7.46
C ARG A 41 -7.92 -6.02 -7.60
N ALA A 42 -7.82 -5.49 -8.83
CA ALA A 42 -7.03 -4.31 -9.14
C ALA A 42 -7.64 -3.51 -10.31
N ASN A 43 -8.84 -2.99 -10.09
CA ASN A 43 -9.54 -2.16 -11.06
C ASN A 43 -9.05 -0.72 -11.01
N LEU A 44 -9.23 0.02 -12.11
CA LEU A 44 -8.88 1.44 -12.16
C LEU A 44 -9.86 2.26 -11.31
N GLY A 45 -9.33 3.15 -10.46
CA GLY A 45 -10.15 4.02 -9.61
C GLY A 45 -10.97 3.24 -8.56
N GLN A 46 -10.40 2.15 -8.05
CA GLN A 46 -10.96 1.35 -6.96
C GLN A 46 -9.83 0.96 -6.02
N GLU A 47 -10.18 0.58 -4.79
CA GLU A 47 -9.25 -0.08 -3.88
C GLU A 47 -8.67 -1.34 -4.55
N TRP A 48 -7.41 -1.65 -4.24
CA TRP A 48 -6.80 -2.92 -4.62
C TRP A 48 -6.88 -3.90 -3.46
N GLU A 49 -7.20 -5.15 -3.77
CA GLU A 49 -7.47 -6.21 -2.79
C GLU A 49 -6.34 -7.24 -2.82
N TYR A 50 -5.88 -7.63 -1.64
CA TYR A 50 -4.87 -8.68 -1.44
C TYR A 50 -5.31 -9.63 -0.35
N GLU A 51 -5.61 -10.88 -0.72
CA GLU A 51 -5.95 -11.95 0.19
C GLU A 51 -4.74 -12.37 1.05
N SER A 52 -4.99 -12.93 2.23
CA SER A 52 -3.95 -13.32 3.18
C SER A 52 -2.87 -14.23 2.60
N GLU A 53 -3.23 -15.04 1.62
CA GLU A 53 -2.39 -15.98 0.89
C GLU A 53 -1.27 -15.29 0.11
N VAL A 54 -1.46 -14.03 -0.29
CA VAL A 54 -0.48 -13.24 -1.04
C VAL A 54 0.23 -12.18 -0.21
N TRP A 55 -0.09 -12.01 1.09
CA TRP A 55 0.50 -10.98 1.95
C TRP A 55 2.02 -11.08 2.06
N LEU A 56 2.57 -12.30 2.12
CA LEU A 56 4.01 -12.50 2.15
C LEU A 56 4.67 -12.03 0.83
N ALA A 57 4.01 -12.24 -0.31
CA ALA A 57 4.49 -11.76 -1.61
C ALA A 57 4.41 -10.23 -1.69
N LEU A 58 3.31 -9.64 -1.21
CA LEU A 58 3.14 -8.20 -1.11
C LEU A 58 4.27 -7.57 -0.30
N GLN A 59 4.54 -8.06 0.91
CA GLN A 59 5.63 -7.58 1.76
C GLN A 59 6.98 -7.60 1.04
N ARG A 60 7.32 -8.70 0.36
CA ARG A 60 8.59 -8.84 -0.36
C ARG A 60 8.72 -7.87 -1.53
N ILE A 61 7.64 -7.65 -2.27
CA ILE A 61 7.60 -6.64 -3.34
C ILE A 61 7.85 -5.26 -2.75
N LEU A 62 7.13 -4.89 -1.68
CA LEU A 62 7.29 -3.57 -1.04
C LEU A 62 8.72 -3.34 -0.53
N ILE A 63 9.33 -4.32 0.14
CA ILE A 63 10.74 -4.25 0.57
C ILE A 63 11.66 -4.05 -0.64
N SER A 64 11.54 -4.92 -1.65
CA SER A 64 12.43 -4.89 -2.83
C SER A 64 12.40 -3.55 -3.56
N PHE A 65 11.21 -2.93 -3.67
CA PHE A 65 11.08 -1.63 -4.32
C PHE A 65 11.47 -0.46 -3.41
N ALA A 66 11.28 -0.56 -2.09
CA ALA A 66 11.78 0.44 -1.14
C ALA A 66 13.30 0.52 -1.17
N GLU A 67 13.99 -0.62 -1.23
CA GLU A 67 15.45 -0.70 -1.32
C GLU A 67 16.02 -0.23 -2.67
N SER A 68 15.18 -0.14 -3.71
CA SER A 68 15.61 0.30 -5.04
C SER A 68 15.96 1.80 -5.11
N GLY A 69 15.46 2.61 -4.17
CA GLY A 69 15.66 4.07 -4.13
C GLY A 69 14.87 4.87 -5.18
N TYR A 70 14.01 4.23 -5.99
CA TYR A 70 13.22 4.90 -7.03
C TYR A 70 11.82 5.35 -6.57
N LEU A 71 11.34 4.80 -5.46
CA LEU A 71 10.02 5.06 -4.89
C LEU A 71 10.15 5.79 -3.54
N GLY A 72 9.19 6.64 -3.22
CA GLY A 72 9.08 7.26 -1.91
C GLY A 72 8.48 6.32 -0.86
N LEU A 73 8.64 6.66 0.42
CA LEU A 73 8.04 5.89 1.53
C LEU A 73 6.52 5.79 1.41
N SER A 74 5.85 6.86 0.93
CA SER A 74 4.40 6.86 0.71
C SER A 74 3.96 5.82 -0.32
N GLU A 75 4.85 5.43 -1.25
CA GLU A 75 4.61 4.43 -2.28
C GLU A 75 4.90 3.00 -1.80
N THR A 76 5.67 2.78 -0.72
CA THR A 76 6.16 1.45 -0.30
C THR A 76 5.85 1.05 1.14
N ILE A 77 5.34 1.97 1.96
CA ILE A 77 4.94 1.71 3.35
C ILE A 77 3.42 1.69 3.46
N LEU A 78 2.90 0.62 4.06
CA LEU A 78 1.49 0.44 4.40
C LEU A 78 1.16 1.22 5.68
N GLU A 79 0.14 2.07 5.61
CA GLU A 79 -0.30 2.90 6.71
C GLU A 79 -1.61 2.32 7.26
N PHE A 80 -1.51 1.69 8.42
CA PHE A 80 -2.62 1.01 9.07
C PHE A 80 -3.45 1.95 9.94
N PRO A 81 -4.78 1.77 10.02
CA PRO A 81 -5.64 2.56 10.87
C PRO A 81 -5.26 2.38 12.34
N ILE A 82 -5.26 3.45 13.12
CA ILE A 82 -4.87 3.43 14.55
C ILE A 82 -5.82 2.50 15.36
N ASP A 83 -7.08 2.44 14.96
CA ASP A 83 -8.13 1.63 15.58
C ASP A 83 -8.06 0.13 15.22
N GLN A 84 -7.18 -0.27 14.29
CA GLN A 84 -6.97 -1.68 13.96
C GLN A 84 -6.36 -2.49 15.13
N GLY A 85 -5.66 -1.83 16.04
CA GLY A 85 -5.06 -2.43 17.23
C GLY A 85 -3.70 -3.10 16.98
N GLU A 86 -3.60 -4.05 16.03
CA GLU A 86 -2.33 -4.71 15.69
C GLU A 86 -2.09 -4.76 14.18
N ILE A 87 -0.84 -4.52 13.78
CA ILE A 87 -0.37 -4.75 12.41
C ILE A 87 -0.01 -6.24 12.27
N PRO A 88 -0.58 -6.98 11.30
CA PRO A 88 -0.22 -8.37 11.08
C PRO A 88 1.30 -8.55 10.98
N SER A 89 1.82 -9.59 11.63
CA SER A 89 3.27 -9.80 11.77
C SER A 89 4.01 -9.86 10.44
N VAL A 90 3.36 -10.36 9.37
CA VAL A 90 3.88 -10.35 8.01
C VAL A 90 4.23 -8.94 7.53
N PHE A 91 3.46 -7.92 7.90
CA PHE A 91 3.71 -6.57 7.42
C PHE A 91 4.65 -5.75 8.31
N ARG A 92 5.20 -6.31 9.40
CA ARG A 92 6.01 -5.59 10.41
C ARG A 92 7.12 -4.70 9.82
N TYR A 93 7.73 -5.10 8.70
CA TYR A 93 8.87 -4.39 8.10
C TYR A 93 8.49 -3.35 7.05
N VAL A 94 7.21 -3.28 6.66
CA VAL A 94 6.72 -2.40 5.58
C VAL A 94 5.50 -1.60 6.02
N SER A 95 5.37 -1.37 7.33
CA SER A 95 4.17 -0.77 7.89
C SER A 95 4.47 0.33 8.90
N THR A 96 3.51 1.24 8.99
CA THR A 96 3.40 2.26 10.02
C THR A 96 1.93 2.48 10.36
N TRP A 97 1.66 3.32 11.34
CA TRP A 97 0.32 3.78 11.67
C TRP A 97 -0.02 5.04 10.88
N GLN A 98 -1.27 5.14 10.43
CA GLN A 98 -1.82 6.38 9.88
C GLN A 98 -1.68 7.49 10.92
N GLN A 99 -1.36 8.69 10.47
CA GLN A 99 -1.37 9.86 11.35
C GLN A 99 -2.81 10.28 11.60
N PRO A 100 -3.16 10.68 12.84
CA PRO A 100 -4.46 11.29 13.09
C PRO A 100 -4.58 12.56 12.25
N GLU A 101 -5.79 12.87 11.78
CA GLU A 101 -6.00 14.12 11.03
C GLU A 101 -5.54 15.31 11.89
N PRO A 102 -4.80 16.26 11.28
CA PRO A 102 -4.38 17.44 12.01
C PRO A 102 -5.61 18.19 12.50
N ILE A 103 -5.65 18.47 13.81
CA ILE A 103 -6.72 19.25 14.42
C ILE A 103 -6.73 20.62 13.73
N ASP A 104 -7.82 20.94 13.06
CA ASP A 104 -7.99 22.25 12.42
C ASP A 104 -8.20 23.31 13.50
N PHE A 105 -7.15 24.10 13.76
CA PHE A 105 -7.20 25.21 14.70
C PHE A 105 -7.79 26.49 14.08
N SER A 106 -8.22 26.47 12.80
CA SER A 106 -8.75 27.66 12.12
C SER A 106 -10.13 28.11 12.60
N SER A 107 -10.78 27.32 13.45
CA SER A 107 -12.09 27.62 14.04
C SER A 107 -12.03 28.14 15.50
N TYR A 108 -10.85 28.53 15.99
CA TYR A 108 -10.67 29.12 17.34
C TYR A 108 -10.29 30.61 17.28
#